data_AF-A0A972LH09-F1
#
_entry.id   AF-A0A972LH09-F1
#
_cell.length_a   1.000
_cell.length_b   1.000
_cell.length_c   1.000
_cell.angle_alpha   90.00
_cell.angle_beta   90.00
_cell.angle_gamma   90.00
#
_symmetry.space_group_name_H-M   'P 1'
#
loop_
_entity.id
_entity.type
_entity.pdbx_description
1 polymer ?
#
loop_
_entity_poly.entity_id
_entity_poly.type
_entity_poly.pdbx_seq_one_letter_code
_entity_poly.pdbx_strand_id
1 'polypeptide(L)' 'MVVRNNVGENFIIVAPGIRPKWTPPDDQKRTMTPSEAIHYGADYIVVGRAVLGHKEPEKAIELISLEILSA' A
#
# COMPACT_ATOMS: atom_id res chain seq x y z
N MET A 1 3.52 5.92 -11.31
CA MET A 1 3.72 7.19 -10.55
C MET A 1 4.72 8.06 -11.27
N VAL A 2 4.50 9.39 -11.34
CA VAL A 2 5.41 10.34 -12.05
C VAL A 2 6.82 10.33 -11.46
N VAL A 3 6.96 10.04 -10.17
CA VAL A 3 8.23 10.11 -9.44
C VAL A 3 9.28 9.15 -10.00
N ARG A 4 8.96 7.85 -10.21
CA ARG A 4 9.92 6.84 -10.71
C ARG A 4 10.60 7.26 -12.01
N ASN A 5 9.82 7.82 -12.95
CA ASN A 5 10.33 8.32 -14.23
C ASN A 5 11.31 9.50 -14.11
N ASN A 6 11.33 10.21 -12.98
CA ASN A 6 12.19 11.37 -12.76
C ASN A 6 13.40 11.08 -11.87
N VAL A 7 13.39 9.99 -11.10
CA VAL A 7 14.43 9.67 -10.10
C VAL A 7 15.29 8.46 -10.46
N GLY A 8 14.86 7.65 -11.44
CA GLY A 8 15.56 6.44 -11.86
C GLY A 8 15.33 5.23 -10.95
N GLU A 9 15.92 4.10 -11.34
CA GLU A 9 15.69 2.79 -10.69
C GLU A 9 16.27 2.68 -9.28
N ASN A 10 17.37 3.40 -8.98
CA ASN A 10 18.08 3.26 -7.70
C ASN A 10 17.47 4.09 -6.55
N PHE A 11 16.41 4.85 -6.80
CA PHE A 11 15.79 5.69 -5.79
C PHE A 11 14.73 4.90 -5.02
N ILE A 12 14.85 4.82 -3.69
CA ILE A 12 13.85 4.12 -2.87
C ILE A 12 12.61 5.01 -2.72
N ILE A 13 11.47 4.47 -3.11
CA ILE A 13 10.16 5.11 -3.05
C ILE A 13 9.34 4.45 -1.95
N VAL A 14 9.01 5.23 -0.93
CA VAL A 14 8.13 4.82 0.16
C VAL A 14 6.78 5.52 0.01
N ALA A 15 5.71 4.74 -0.14
CA ALA A 15 4.34 5.24 -0.34
C ALA A 15 3.52 5.10 0.95
N PRO A 16 3.22 6.22 1.67
CA PRO A 16 2.27 6.22 2.77
C PRO A 16 0.82 6.34 2.31
N GLY A 17 -0.12 6.04 3.21
CA GLY A 17 -1.56 6.21 2.93
C GLY A 17 -2.18 5.06 2.13
N ILE A 18 -1.61 3.87 2.26
CA ILE A 18 -2.11 2.67 1.58
C ILE A 18 -3.31 2.09 2.32
N ARG A 19 -4.39 1.82 1.58
CA ARG A 19 -5.61 1.20 2.09
C ARG A 19 -6.01 -0.03 1.28
N PRO A 20 -6.06 -1.20 1.91
CA PRO A 20 -6.65 -2.38 1.29
C PRO A 20 -8.15 -2.19 1.06
N LYS A 21 -8.68 -2.80 -0.01
CA LYS A 21 -10.09 -2.66 -0.43
C LYS A 21 -11.10 -3.11 0.64
N TRP A 22 -10.71 -3.99 1.54
CA TRP A 22 -11.54 -4.52 2.61
C TRP A 22 -11.61 -3.61 3.85
N THR A 23 -10.90 -2.47 3.85
CA THR A 23 -10.97 -1.50 4.95
C THR A 23 -12.02 -0.41 4.69
N PRO A 24 -12.73 0.07 5.74
CA PRO A 24 -13.68 1.17 5.58
C PRO A 24 -13.01 2.46 5.08
N PRO A 25 -13.73 3.34 4.37
CA PRO A 25 -13.29 4.70 4.07
C PRO A 25 -13.02 5.48 5.36
N ASP A 26 -12.09 6.42 5.31
CA ASP A 26 -11.70 7.27 6.45
C ASP A 26 -11.25 8.65 5.95
N ASP A 27 -10.82 9.50 6.87
CA ASP A 27 -10.39 10.89 6.70
C ASP A 27 -9.27 11.18 5.66
N GLN A 28 -8.66 10.16 5.04
CA GLN A 28 -7.63 10.38 4.02
C GLN A 28 -8.23 10.70 2.65
N LYS A 29 -7.93 11.91 2.15
CA LYS A 29 -8.41 12.42 0.85
C LYS A 29 -7.82 11.72 -0.39
N ARG A 30 -6.69 11.04 -0.26
CA ARG A 30 -6.06 10.27 -1.34
C ARG A 30 -5.52 8.96 -0.75
N THR A 31 -6.12 7.85 -1.13
CA THR A 31 -5.70 6.50 -0.75
C THR A 31 -5.47 5.68 -1.99
N MET A 32 -4.56 4.73 -1.91
CA MET A 32 -4.22 3.80 -2.98
C MET A 32 -4.19 2.39 -2.40
N THR A 33 -4.55 1.38 -3.18
CA THR A 33 -4.45 0.00 -2.71
C THR A 33 -2.99 -0.46 -2.67
N PRO A 34 -2.66 -1.51 -1.90
CA PRO A 34 -1.33 -2.12 -1.93
C PRO A 34 -0.88 -2.48 -3.36
N SER A 35 -1.78 -3.10 -4.14
CA SER A 35 -1.54 -3.49 -5.53
C SER A 35 -1.25 -2.30 -6.44
N GLU A 36 -2.05 -1.24 -6.35
CA GLU A 36 -1.84 0.00 -7.12
C GLU A 36 -0.50 0.66 -6.75
N ALA A 37 -0.14 0.68 -5.47
CA ALA A 37 1.12 1.28 -5.01
C ALA A 37 2.35 0.62 -5.67
N ILE A 38 2.37 -0.71 -5.67
CA ILE A 38 3.44 -1.50 -6.28
C ILE A 38 3.42 -1.35 -7.81
N HIS A 39 2.23 -1.44 -8.44
CA HIS A 39 2.08 -1.22 -9.89
C HIS A 39 2.62 0.15 -10.32
N TYR A 40 2.43 1.17 -9.50
CA TYR A 40 2.93 2.51 -9.77
C TYR A 40 4.42 2.73 -9.44
N GLY A 41 5.10 1.70 -8.92
CA GLY A 41 6.54 1.66 -8.72
C GLY A 41 7.00 2.05 -7.32
N ALA A 42 6.19 1.84 -6.28
CA ALA A 42 6.65 1.96 -4.89
C ALA A 42 7.51 0.75 -4.50
N ASP A 43 8.62 0.98 -3.81
CA ASP A 43 9.46 -0.10 -3.25
C ASP A 43 8.93 -0.55 -1.89
N TYR A 44 8.42 0.41 -1.11
CA TYR A 44 7.85 0.16 0.20
C TYR A 44 6.49 0.84 0.34
N ILE A 45 5.59 0.19 1.06
CA ILE A 45 4.29 0.72 1.44
C ILE A 45 4.21 0.88 2.95
N VAL A 46 3.57 1.97 3.41
CA VAL A 46 3.30 2.17 4.83
C VAL A 46 1.82 1.95 5.09
N VAL A 47 1.53 0.87 5.83
CA VAL A 47 0.19 0.47 6.23
C VAL A 47 0.08 0.52 7.76
N GLY A 48 -0.81 1.35 8.27
CA GLY A 48 -1.02 1.54 9.71
C GLY A 48 -2.37 1.00 10.18
N ARG A 49 -3.38 1.87 10.21
CA ARG A 49 -4.74 1.59 10.74
C ARG A 49 -5.38 0.30 10.21
N ALA A 50 -5.13 -0.04 8.94
CA ALA A 50 -5.66 -1.26 8.33
C ALA A 50 -5.17 -2.54 9.03
N VAL A 51 -3.92 -2.54 9.53
CA VAL A 51 -3.32 -3.67 10.24
C VAL A 51 -3.60 -3.55 11.73
N LEU A 52 -3.33 -2.39 12.32
CA LEU A 52 -3.46 -2.16 13.77
C LEU A 52 -4.91 -2.22 14.27
N GLY A 53 -5.89 -1.91 13.41
CA GLY A 53 -7.32 -1.96 13.72
C GLY A 53 -7.99 -3.29 13.36
N HIS A 54 -7.27 -4.24 12.76
CA HIS A 54 -7.82 -5.54 12.42
C HIS A 54 -7.82 -6.46 13.65
N LYS A 55 -8.84 -7.33 13.76
CA LYS A 55 -8.95 -8.29 14.88
C LYS A 55 -7.78 -9.29 14.93
N GLU A 56 -7.23 -9.58 13.75
CA GLU A 56 -6.14 -10.53 13.51
C GLU A 56 -5.09 -9.80 12.65
N PRO A 57 -4.13 -9.06 13.25
CA PRO A 57 -3.15 -8.27 12.49
C PRO A 57 -2.30 -9.09 11.51
N GLU A 58 -1.96 -10.33 11.86
CA GLU A 58 -1.27 -11.28 10.99
C GLU A 58 -2.06 -11.57 9.72
N LYS A 59 -3.37 -11.80 9.85
CA LYS A 59 -4.26 -12.06 8.73
C LYS A 59 -4.44 -10.84 7.84
N ALA A 60 -4.43 -9.65 8.42
CA ALA A 60 -4.42 -8.41 7.64
C ALA A 60 -3.17 -8.31 6.76
N ILE A 61 -2.00 -8.67 7.30
CA ILE A 61 -0.74 -8.71 6.52
C ILE A 61 -0.79 -9.78 5.44
N GLU A 62 -1.33 -10.98 5.71
CA GLU A 62 -1.51 -12.03 4.70
C GLU A 62 -2.40 -11.55 3.55
N LEU A 63 -3.53 -10.93 3.85
CA LEU A 63 -4.44 -10.39 2.83
C LEU A 63 -3.78 -9.29 1.99
N ILE A 64 -3.00 -8.40 2.61
CA ILE A 64 -2.23 -7.37 1.90
C ILE A 64 -1.19 -8.00 0.98
N SER A 65 -0.48 -9.02 1.48
CA SER A 65 0.54 -9.74 0.71
C SER A 65 -0.07 -10.47 -0.49
N LEU A 66 -1.22 -11.12 -0.29
CA LEU A 66 -1.99 -11.75 -1.36
C LEU A 66 -2.44 -10.72 -2.42
N GLU A 67 -2.90 -9.54 -2.00
CA GLU A 67 -3.28 -8.46 -2.90
C GLU A 67 -2.10 -7.97 -3.76
N ILE A 68 -0.90 -7.89 -3.19
CA ILE A 68 0.32 -7.51 -3.92
C ILE A 68 0.77 -8.59 -4.89
N LEU A 69 0.75 -9.86 -4.47
CA LEU A 69 1.22 -10.99 -5.28
C LEU A 69 0.24 -11.37 -6.41
N SER A 70 -1.03 -11.00 -6.29
CA SER A 70 -2.05 -11.29 -7.31
C SER A 70 -2.24 -10.16 -8.33
N ALA A 71 -1.45 -9.09 -8.23
CA ALA A 71 -1.49 -7.91 -9.10
C ALA A 71 -0.44 -7.98 -10.22
#